data_AF-A0AAI8VG54-F1
#
_entry.id   AF-A0AAI8VG54-F1
#
_cell.length_a   1.000
_cell.length_b   1.000
_cell.length_c   1.000
_cell.angle_alpha   90.00
_cell.angle_beta   90.00
_cell.angle_gamma   90.00
#
_symmetry.space_group_name_H-M   'P 1'
#
loop_
_entity.id
_entity.type
_entity.pdbx_description
1 polymer ?
#
loop_
_entity_poly.entity_id
_entity_poly.type
_entity_poly.pdbx_seq_one_letter_code
_entity_poly.pdbx_strand_id
1 'polypeptide(L)'
;MLKAEEYEEFFIELDAKAFLWACRGGLKKLARELGFDKVDFDPISTPKRIIITGTAKVYEAAMAIMESRTHPESQGSSPGTQDCSVCWTEAENPIRTQCNHVYCLDCFENMCTSATTQGYGDQDYMCRRFWQL
;
A
#
# COMPACT_ATOMS: atom_id res chain seq x y z
N MET A 1 -10.56 -38.25 -3.57
CA MET A 1 -9.96 -37.62 -2.38
C MET A 1 -9.18 -36.41 -2.84
N LEU A 2 -9.74 -35.22 -2.71
CA LEU A 2 -8.98 -33.99 -2.88
C LEU A 2 -8.21 -33.79 -1.56
N LYS A 3 -6.88 -33.90 -1.59
CA LYS A 3 -6.09 -33.38 -0.46
C LYS A 3 -6.36 -31.88 -0.44
N ALA A 4 -6.99 -31.38 0.62
CA ALA A 4 -7.04 -29.95 0.85
C ALA A 4 -5.58 -29.49 0.91
N GLU A 5 -5.19 -28.58 0.00
CA GLU A 5 -3.90 -27.92 0.13
C GLU A 5 -3.92 -27.19 1.48
N GLU A 6 -2.93 -27.46 2.32
CA GLU A 6 -2.80 -26.82 3.63
C GLU A 6 -2.70 -25.32 3.41
N TYR A 7 -3.70 -24.61 3.93
CA TYR A 7 -3.87 -23.17 3.79
C TYR A 7 -3.47 -22.56 5.13
N GLU A 8 -2.37 -21.81 5.13
CA GLU A 8 -1.72 -21.28 6.33
C GLU A 8 -1.42 -19.79 6.18
N GLU A 9 -1.14 -19.14 7.30
CA GLU A 9 -0.62 -17.77 7.35
C GLU A 9 0.91 -17.79 7.47
N PHE A 10 1.57 -17.14 6.53
CA PHE A 10 3.02 -16.94 6.52
C PHE A 10 3.33 -15.47 6.78
N PHE A 11 4.40 -15.20 7.53
CA PHE A 11 4.77 -13.85 7.94
C PHE A 11 6.10 -13.44 7.32
N ILE A 12 6.11 -12.30 6.63
CA ILE A 12 7.33 -11.69 6.10
C ILE A 12 7.67 -10.49 6.98
N GLU A 13 8.68 -10.64 7.84
CA GLU A 13 9.19 -9.54 8.65
C GLU A 13 9.86 -8.48 7.78
N LEU A 14 9.62 -7.20 8.11
CA LEU A 14 10.09 -6.07 7.32
C LEU A 14 11.13 -5.27 8.10
N ASP A 15 12.31 -5.15 7.50
CA ASP A 15 13.24 -4.07 7.84
C ASP A 15 12.71 -2.70 7.34
N ALA A 16 13.40 -1.62 7.67
CA ALA A 16 12.97 -0.27 7.28
C ALA A 16 12.87 -0.06 5.76
N LYS A 17 13.75 -0.68 4.96
CA LYS A 17 13.73 -0.55 3.49
C LYS A 17 12.58 -1.37 2.90
N ALA A 18 12.38 -2.58 3.40
CA ALA A 18 11.28 -3.48 3.05
C ALA A 18 9.92 -2.83 3.37
N PHE A 19 9.82 -2.20 4.54
CA PHE A 19 8.62 -1.46 4.95
C PHE A 19 8.33 -0.29 4.02
N LEU A 20 9.33 0.55 3.72
CA LEU A 20 9.15 1.67 2.79
C LEU A 20 8.79 1.20 1.38
N TRP A 21 9.39 0.11 0.90
CA TRP A 21 9.03 -0.49 -0.38
C TRP A 21 7.57 -0.98 -0.37
N ALA A 22 7.14 -1.65 0.70
CA ALA A 22 5.78 -2.15 0.84
C ALA A 22 4.77 -0.99 0.79
N CYS A 23 5.06 0.10 1.51
CA CYS A 23 4.25 1.32 1.49
C CYS A 23 4.22 1.96 0.09
N ARG A 24 5.35 2.03 -0.63
CA ARG A 24 5.45 2.64 -1.97
C ARG A 24 4.93 1.75 -3.11
N GLY A 25 3.82 1.06 -2.87
CA GLY A 25 3.17 0.20 -3.86
C GLY A 25 3.69 -1.24 -3.93
N GLY A 26 4.68 -1.63 -3.12
CA GLY A 26 5.13 -3.02 -3.02
C GLY A 26 4.01 -3.97 -2.57
N LEU A 27 3.16 -3.53 -1.63
CA LEU A 27 1.99 -4.30 -1.19
C LEU A 27 0.97 -4.50 -2.33
N LYS A 28 0.71 -3.44 -3.13
CA LYS A 28 -0.16 -3.52 -4.32
C LYS A 28 0.43 -4.45 -5.38
N LYS A 29 1.76 -4.45 -5.56
CA LYS A 29 2.46 -5.41 -6.45
C LYS A 29 2.21 -6.84 -5.98
N LEU A 30 2.41 -7.14 -4.69
CA LEU A 30 2.10 -8.46 -4.12
C LEU A 30 0.64 -8.87 -4.33
N ALA A 31 -0.30 -7.99 -3.96
CA ALA A 31 -1.73 -8.28 -4.07
C ALA A 31 -2.16 -8.52 -5.53
N ARG A 32 -1.61 -7.78 -6.50
CA ARG A 32 -1.90 -7.98 -7.93
C ARG A 32 -1.39 -9.32 -8.45
N GLU A 33 -0.21 -9.75 -8.05
CA GLU A 33 0.40 -11.00 -8.53
C GLU A 33 -0.17 -12.24 -7.82
N LEU A 34 -0.53 -12.12 -6.53
CA LEU A 34 -0.90 -13.27 -5.69
C LEU A 34 -2.41 -13.40 -5.45
N GLY A 35 -3.13 -12.29 -5.48
CA GLY A 35 -4.53 -12.16 -5.07
C GLY A 35 -4.68 -11.22 -3.88
N PHE A 36 -5.65 -10.30 -3.94
CA PHE A 36 -5.91 -9.31 -2.90
C PHE A 36 -6.42 -9.93 -1.59
N ASP A 37 -7.04 -11.09 -1.65
CA ASP A 37 -7.51 -11.87 -0.51
C ASP A 37 -6.39 -12.63 0.22
N LYS A 38 -5.18 -12.67 -0.36
CA LYS A 38 -4.05 -13.47 0.14
C LYS A 38 -2.93 -12.64 0.75
N VAL A 39 -3.04 -11.32 0.70
CA VAL A 39 -1.99 -10.40 1.14
C VAL A 39 -2.60 -9.39 2.10
N ASP A 40 -2.13 -9.41 3.34
CA ASP A 40 -2.49 -8.43 4.36
C ASP A 40 -1.23 -7.77 4.93
N PHE A 41 -1.40 -6.65 5.64
CA PHE A 41 -0.32 -5.85 6.16
C PHE A 41 -0.54 -5.52 7.63
N ASP A 42 0.43 -5.89 8.46
CA ASP A 42 0.44 -5.60 9.89
C ASP A 42 1.55 -4.56 10.18
N PRO A 43 1.21 -3.26 10.11
CA PRO A 43 2.14 -2.18 10.43
C PRO A 43 2.26 -1.92 11.94
N ILE A 44 1.45 -2.62 12.77
CA ILE A 44 1.36 -2.39 14.21
C ILE A 44 2.37 -3.26 14.96
N SER A 45 2.55 -4.52 14.52
CA SER A 45 3.52 -5.43 15.12
C SER A 45 4.97 -4.92 15.03
N THR A 46 5.80 -5.40 15.97
CA THR A 46 7.24 -5.14 15.98
C THR A 46 7.96 -6.50 15.99
N PRO A 47 8.59 -6.92 14.87
CA PRO A 47 8.75 -6.18 13.61
C PRO A 47 7.44 -6.06 12.82
N LYS A 48 7.36 -5.04 11.96
CA LYS A 48 6.24 -4.85 11.01
C LYS A 48 6.28 -5.97 9.98
N ARG A 49 5.15 -6.45 9.51
CA ARG A 49 5.09 -7.66 8.69
C ARG A 49 4.02 -7.63 7.62
N ILE A 50 4.26 -8.34 6.52
CA ILE A 50 3.24 -8.71 5.53
C ILE A 50 2.77 -10.11 5.89
N ILE A 51 1.46 -10.33 5.86
CA ILE A 51 0.83 -11.63 6.09
C ILE A 51 0.43 -12.19 4.73
N ILE A 52 0.87 -13.42 4.43
CA ILE A 52 0.51 -14.15 3.22
C ILE A 52 -0.36 -15.33 3.61
N THR A 53 -1.61 -15.34 3.14
CA THR A 53 -2.55 -16.41 3.45
C THR A 53 -2.72 -17.32 2.23
N GLY A 54 -2.27 -18.56 2.34
CA GLY A 54 -2.14 -19.40 1.16
C GLY A 54 -1.44 -20.72 1.39
N THR A 55 -1.02 -21.32 0.28
CA THR A 55 -0.11 -22.48 0.28
C THR A 55 1.33 -22.00 0.35
N ALA A 56 2.25 -22.90 0.71
CA ALA A 56 3.70 -22.62 0.67
C ALA A 56 4.16 -22.05 -0.69
N LYS A 57 3.53 -22.47 -1.79
CA LYS A 57 3.82 -21.96 -3.14
C LYS A 57 3.46 -20.48 -3.31
N VAL A 58 2.38 -20.00 -2.68
CA VAL A 58 2.01 -18.58 -2.68
C VAL A 58 3.04 -17.78 -1.88
N TYR A 59 3.48 -18.31 -0.74
CA TYR A 59 4.53 -17.70 0.07
C TYR A 59 5.88 -17.63 -0.68
N GLU A 60 6.30 -18.70 -1.35
CA GLU A 60 7.51 -18.71 -2.18
C GLU A 60 7.45 -17.65 -3.29
N ALA A 61 6.29 -17.51 -3.95
CA ALA A 61 6.09 -16.46 -4.94
C ALA A 61 6.17 -15.05 -4.33
N ALA A 62 5.62 -14.85 -3.13
CA ALA A 62 5.76 -13.58 -2.39
C ALA A 62 7.23 -13.25 -2.09
N MET A 63 8.01 -14.25 -1.64
CA MET A 63 9.44 -14.08 -1.38
C MET A 63 10.22 -13.74 -2.65
N ALA A 64 9.92 -14.37 -3.79
CA ALA A 64 10.54 -14.02 -5.07
C ALA A 64 10.26 -12.57 -5.49
N ILE A 65 9.03 -12.08 -5.28
CA ILE A 65 8.69 -10.66 -5.52
C ILE A 65 9.47 -9.75 -4.56
N MET A 66 9.56 -10.13 -3.28
CA MET A 66 10.32 -9.40 -2.26
C MET A 66 11.82 -9.33 -2.56
N GLU A 67 12.41 -10.37 -3.15
CA GLU A 67 13.83 -10.37 -3.54
C GLU A 67 14.07 -9.51 -4.79
N SER A 68 13.14 -9.55 -5.75
CA SER A 68 13.20 -8.75 -6.98
C SER A 68 13.19 -7.24 -6.76
N ARG A 69 12.79 -6.76 -5.57
CA ARG A 69 12.81 -5.34 -5.19
C ARG A 69 14.20 -4.70 -5.21
N THR A 70 15.25 -5.52 -5.16
CA THR A 70 16.65 -5.07 -5.16
C THR A 70 17.13 -4.67 -6.54
N HIS A 71 16.46 -5.16 -7.59
CA HIS A 71 16.64 -4.60 -8.92
C HIS A 71 15.86 -3.28 -8.97
N PRO A 72 16.50 -2.16 -9.34
CA PRO A 72 15.77 -0.98 -9.73
C PRO A 72 15.08 -1.31 -11.05
N GLU A 73 13.94 -2.01 -10.97
CA GLU A 73 12.86 -1.75 -11.92
C GLU A 73 12.63 -0.26 -11.77
N SER A 74 13.20 0.48 -12.70
CA SER A 74 12.85 1.83 -13.05
C SER A 74 11.36 1.81 -13.37
N GLN A 75 10.53 1.81 -12.34
CA GLN A 75 9.29 2.54 -12.41
C GLN A 75 9.75 3.93 -12.77
N GLY A 76 9.55 4.26 -14.05
CA GLY A 76 9.95 5.53 -14.60
C GLY A 76 9.32 6.60 -13.74
N SER A 77 10.12 7.14 -12.82
CA SER A 77 9.93 8.49 -12.34
C SER A 77 10.16 9.34 -13.59
N SER A 78 9.13 9.45 -14.43
CA SER A 78 9.04 10.60 -15.30
C SER A 78 9.17 11.80 -14.35
N PRO A 79 9.91 12.86 -14.71
CA PRO A 79 10.09 14.02 -13.83
C PRO A 79 8.79 14.80 -13.47
N GLY A 80 7.60 14.20 -13.61
CA GLY A 80 6.31 14.79 -13.31
C GLY A 80 5.28 13.88 -12.64
N THR A 81 5.56 12.59 -12.39
CA THR A 81 4.60 11.68 -11.74
C THR A 81 4.80 11.71 -10.23
N GLN A 82 3.89 12.38 -9.52
CA GLN A 82 3.90 12.45 -8.06
C GLN A 82 3.06 11.32 -7.46
N ASP A 83 3.53 10.73 -6.37
CA ASP A 83 2.78 9.68 -5.67
C ASP A 83 1.66 10.26 -4.81
N CYS A 84 0.56 9.53 -4.72
CA CYS A 84 -0.55 9.83 -3.82
C CYS A 84 -0.10 9.68 -2.37
N SER A 85 -0.44 10.65 -1.52
CA SER A 85 -0.04 10.68 -0.10
C SER A 85 -0.82 9.70 0.77
N VAL A 86 -1.85 9.06 0.21
CA VAL A 86 -2.75 8.11 0.89
C VAL A 86 -2.44 6.68 0.48
N CYS A 87 -2.50 6.38 -0.81
CA CYS A 87 -2.23 5.02 -1.29
C CYS A 87 -0.77 4.78 -1.68
N TRP A 88 0.06 5.84 -1.70
CA TRP A 88 1.50 5.79 -2.00
C TRP A 88 1.84 5.07 -3.31
N THR A 89 0.92 5.13 -4.27
CA THR A 89 1.15 4.77 -5.67
C THR A 89 1.18 6.03 -6.52
N GLU A 90 1.61 5.91 -7.77
CA GLU A 90 1.46 6.99 -8.76
C GLU A 90 0.04 7.57 -8.70
N ALA A 91 -0.05 8.89 -8.54
CA ALA A 91 -1.34 9.56 -8.43
C ALA A 91 -2.00 9.66 -9.80
N GLU A 92 -2.85 8.69 -10.11
CA GLU A 92 -3.74 8.75 -11.27
C GLU A 92 -4.71 9.94 -11.11
N ASN A 93 -4.72 10.85 -12.09
CA ASN A 93 -5.43 12.14 -12.03
C ASN A 93 -5.06 12.94 -10.77
N PRO A 94 -3.82 13.46 -10.68
CA PRO A 94 -3.27 13.99 -9.43
C PRO A 94 -3.97 15.27 -8.98
N ILE A 95 -4.47 15.27 -7.75
CA ILE A 95 -5.01 16.45 -7.08
C ILE A 95 -3.95 16.96 -6.10
N ARG A 96 -3.41 18.16 -6.35
CA ARG A 96 -2.50 18.84 -5.44
C ARG A 96 -3.27 19.80 -4.54
N THR A 97 -3.14 19.62 -3.24
CA THR A 97 -3.75 20.48 -2.22
C THR A 97 -2.91 21.74 -1.94
N GLN A 98 -3.47 22.72 -1.23
CA GLN A 98 -2.74 23.94 -0.83
C GLN A 98 -1.54 23.64 0.07
N CYS A 99 -1.62 22.58 0.88
CA CYS A 99 -0.52 22.07 1.69
C CYS A 99 0.52 21.26 0.88
N ASN A 100 0.41 21.26 -0.45
CA ASN A 100 1.34 20.66 -1.41
C ASN A 100 1.36 19.11 -1.46
N HIS A 101 0.49 18.43 -0.71
CA HIS A 101 0.29 16.99 -0.82
C HIS A 101 -0.51 16.64 -2.08
N VAL A 102 -0.14 15.53 -2.71
CA VAL A 102 -0.79 14.99 -3.91
C VAL A 102 -1.61 13.77 -3.55
N TYR A 103 -2.78 13.62 -4.18
CA TYR A 103 -3.67 12.47 -4.04
C TYR A 103 -4.07 11.98 -5.43
N CYS A 104 -4.33 10.68 -5.62
CA CYS A 104 -5.12 10.25 -6.78
C CYS A 104 -6.59 10.65 -6.58
N LEU A 105 -7.33 10.79 -7.68
CA LEU A 105 -8.74 11.20 -7.65
C LEU A 105 -9.56 10.33 -6.68
N ASP A 106 -9.46 9.00 -6.79
CA ASP A 106 -10.21 8.05 -5.96
C ASP A 106 -9.96 8.26 -4.45
N CYS A 107 -8.70 8.46 -4.06
CA CYS A 107 -8.35 8.68 -2.65
C CYS A 107 -8.89 10.03 -2.16
N PHE A 108 -8.86 11.05 -3.01
CA PHE A 108 -9.39 12.36 -2.66
C PHE A 108 -10.92 12.34 -2.52
N GLU A 109 -11.64 11.71 -3.45
CA GLU A 109 -13.10 11.56 -3.39
C GLU A 109 -13.55 10.75 -2.17
N ASN A 110 -12.86 9.65 -1.86
CA ASN A 110 -13.12 8.85 -0.65
C ASN A 110 -12.90 9.66 0.63
N MET A 111 -11.92 10.55 0.67
CA MET A 111 -11.72 11.47 1.79
C MET A 111 -12.84 12.51 1.90
N CYS A 112 -13.25 13.13 0.79
CA CYS A 112 -14.32 14.13 0.78
C CYS A 112 -15.69 13.56 1.19
N THR A 113 -15.99 12.34 0.76
CA THR A 113 -17.23 11.62 1.13
C THR A 113 -17.20 11.14 2.58
N SER A 114 -16.03 10.79 3.12
CA SER A 114 -15.87 10.47 4.54
C SER A 114 -16.04 11.72 5.43
N ALA A 115 -15.62 12.90 4.94
CA ALA A 115 -15.71 14.18 5.65
C ALA A 115 -17.14 14.65 5.91
N THR A 116 -18.09 14.28 5.04
CA THR A 116 -19.48 14.78 5.09
C THR A 116 -20.32 14.18 6.23
N THR A 117 -19.77 13.22 6.98
CA THR A 117 -20.40 12.68 8.19
C THR A 117 -20.06 13.46 9.48
N GLN A 118 -19.18 14.45 9.41
CA GLN A 118 -18.89 15.37 10.52
C GLN A 118 -19.12 16.81 10.05
N GLY A 119 -20.18 17.43 10.57
CA GLY A 119 -20.70 18.70 10.10
C GLY A 119 -19.66 19.83 10.01
N TYR A 120 -19.91 20.70 9.03
CA TYR A 120 -19.26 21.99 8.75
C TYR A 120 -17.84 21.94 8.15
N GLY A 121 -17.81 21.80 6.83
CA GLY A 121 -17.37 22.88 5.94
C GLY A 121 -15.97 23.43 6.17
N ASP A 122 -14.94 22.59 6.05
CA ASP A 122 -13.60 23.10 5.77
C ASP A 122 -12.72 22.01 5.12
N GLN A 123 -12.46 22.16 3.82
CA GLN A 123 -11.67 21.20 3.03
C GLN A 123 -10.18 21.19 3.45
N ASP A 124 -9.74 22.17 4.24
CA ASP A 124 -8.35 22.30 4.74
C ASP A 124 -8.05 21.47 6.00
N TYR A 125 -9.07 20.99 6.73
CA TYR A 125 -8.84 20.29 8.00
C TYR A 125 -8.32 18.85 7.85
N MET A 126 -8.56 18.21 6.70
CA MET A 126 -8.12 16.82 6.49
C MET A 126 -6.59 16.69 6.30
N CYS A 127 -5.93 17.73 5.78
CA CYS A 127 -4.48 17.73 5.63
C CYS A 127 -3.73 17.78 6.99
N ARG A 128 -4.35 18.36 8.03
CA ARG A 128 -3.69 18.55 9.34
C ARG A 128 -3.78 17.36 10.29
N ARG A 129 -4.74 16.45 10.13
CA ARG A 129 -4.98 15.37 11.11
C ARG A 129 -4.29 14.04 10.80
N PHE A 130 -3.97 13.74 9.55
CA PHE A 130 -3.43 12.43 9.18
C PHE A 130 -1.88 12.33 9.19
N TRP A 131 -1.15 13.45 9.27
CA TRP A 131 0.33 13.47 9.11
C TRP A 131 1.10 14.20 10.25
N GLN A 132 0.64 14.09 11.50
CA GLN A 132 1.40 14.52 12.70
C GLN A 132 1.92 13.35 13.56
N LEU A 133 2.10 12.16 12.97
CA LEU A 133 2.87 11.05 13.56
C LEU A 133 4.08 10.77 12.69
#